data_AF-A0A367IQJ0-F1
#
_entry.id   AF-A0A367IQJ0-F1
#
_cell.length_a   1.000
_cell.length_b   1.000
_cell.length_c   1.000
_cell.angle_alpha   90.00
_cell.angle_beta   90.00
_cell.angle_gamma   90.00
#
_symmetry.space_group_name_H-M   'P 1'
#
loop_
_entity.id
_entity.type
_entity.pdbx_description
1 polymer ?
#
loop_
_entity_poly.entity_id
_entity_poly.type
_entity_poly.pdbx_seq_one_letter_code
_entity_poly.pdbx_strand_id
1 'polypeptide(L)'
;MSVIYYKFKVAKDSDYDVFTFDGPGATVFDLKAEIIRAKRLGKGTDFDLAIYNAQTDEEYKDDNFMVPRNTSIIVRRLPASRPGKGTAQRYVLGAMDNKGQSGIIKNPAGTPTNPTSTFMSNHRNLQMQMDSINPQNDAPKDDSEEARIQAMFQQTTDQWG
;
A
#
# COMPACT_ATOMS: atom_id res chain seq x y z
N MET A 1 -9.49 30.92 9.66
CA MET A 1 -10.41 29.78 9.67
C MET A 1 -10.88 29.50 8.26
N SER A 2 -10.42 28.39 7.70
CA SER A 2 -10.75 27.91 6.38
C SER A 2 -11.61 26.65 6.49
N VAL A 3 -12.49 26.42 5.51
CA VAL A 3 -13.43 25.31 5.53
C VAL A 3 -13.45 24.57 4.19
N ILE A 4 -13.61 23.25 4.25
CA ILE A 4 -13.92 22.38 3.11
C ILE A 4 -15.22 21.65 3.44
N TYR A 5 -16.12 21.60 2.46
CA TYR A 5 -17.39 20.91 2.59
C TYR A 5 -17.23 19.49 2.05
N TYR A 6 -17.64 18.49 2.82
CA TYR A 6 -17.58 17.11 2.39
C TYR A 6 -18.89 16.40 2.64
N LYS A 7 -19.24 15.47 1.77
CA LYS A 7 -20.36 14.54 1.99
C LYS A 7 -20.00 13.14 1.53
N PHE A 8 -20.63 12.12 2.08
CA PHE A 8 -20.52 10.78 1.52
C PHE A 8 -21.37 10.66 0.25
N LYS A 9 -20.90 9.90 -0.75
CA LYS A 9 -21.66 9.68 -1.99
C LYS A 9 -23.10 9.19 -1.76
N VAL A 10 -23.32 8.42 -0.70
CA VAL A 10 -24.63 7.85 -0.34
C VAL A 10 -25.49 8.78 0.53
N ALA A 11 -24.93 9.88 1.03
CA ALA A 11 -25.67 10.87 1.82
C ALA A 11 -26.53 11.76 0.92
N LYS A 12 -27.52 12.45 1.51
CA LYS A 12 -28.35 13.39 0.74
C LYS A 12 -27.52 14.59 0.32
N ASP A 13 -27.99 15.29 -0.70
CA ASP A 13 -27.28 16.48 -1.20
C ASP A 13 -27.23 17.62 -0.18
N SER A 14 -28.13 17.66 0.80
CA SER A 14 -28.10 18.62 1.90
C SER A 14 -27.12 18.26 3.02
N ASP A 15 -26.62 17.03 3.08
CA ASP A 15 -25.88 16.49 4.22
C ASP A 15 -24.37 16.72 4.05
N TYR A 16 -23.97 17.99 3.92
CA TYR A 16 -22.56 18.38 3.93
C TYR A 16 -22.07 18.58 5.36
N ASP A 17 -20.99 17.88 5.69
CA ASP A 17 -20.19 18.15 6.88
C ASP A 17 -19.07 19.15 6.55
N VAL A 18 -18.56 19.79 7.59
CA VAL A 18 -17.53 20.82 7.47
C VAL A 18 -16.23 20.32 8.09
N PHE A 19 -15.16 20.35 7.29
CA PHE A 19 -13.80 20.20 7.77
C PHE A 19 -13.18 21.59 7.95
N THR A 20 -12.86 21.94 9.20
CA THR A 20 -12.25 23.22 9.55
C THR A 20 -10.74 23.06 9.67
N PHE A 21 -9.99 23.92 8.97
CA PHE A 21 -8.53 23.95 9.01
C PHE A 21 -8.04 25.40 8.96
N ASP A 22 -6.73 25.58 9.10
CA ASP A 22 -6.10 26.88 8.95
C ASP A 22 -5.13 26.88 7.77
N GLY A 23 -5.08 27.99 7.04
CA GLY A 23 -4.30 28.13 5.81
C GLY A 23 -5.11 28.11 4.50
N PRO A 24 -4.42 28.14 3.35
CA PRO A 24 -5.04 28.29 2.02
C PRO A 24 -5.71 27.01 1.49
N GLY A 25 -5.24 25.84 1.92
CA GLY A 25 -5.78 24.54 1.56
C GLY A 25 -5.33 23.47 2.55
N ALA A 26 -5.92 22.29 2.43
CA ALA A 26 -5.58 21.12 3.25
C ALA A 26 -5.14 19.97 2.35
N THR A 27 -4.23 19.13 2.84
CA THR A 27 -3.80 17.96 2.07
C THR A 27 -4.92 16.92 2.03
N VAL A 28 -4.97 16.15 0.94
CA VAL A 28 -5.88 15.01 0.82
C VAL A 28 -5.65 14.00 1.94
N PHE A 29 -4.40 13.82 2.38
CA PHE A 29 -4.06 13.01 3.54
C PHE A 29 -4.78 13.46 4.81
N ASP A 30 -4.67 14.74 5.16
CA ASP A 30 -5.28 15.30 6.38
C ASP A 30 -6.81 15.23 6.30
N LEU A 31 -7.36 15.49 5.11
CA LEU A 31 -8.80 15.34 4.85
C LEU A 31 -9.25 13.89 5.13
N LYS A 32 -8.56 12.89 4.56
CA LYS A 32 -8.91 11.47 4.78
C LYS A 32 -8.79 11.11 6.27
N ALA A 33 -7.71 11.51 6.93
CA ALA A 33 -7.47 11.23 8.34
C ALA A 33 -8.55 11.84 9.24
N GLU A 34 -8.87 13.12 9.04
CA GLU A 34 -9.86 13.82 9.85
C GLU A 34 -11.26 13.25 9.60
N ILE A 35 -11.64 12.95 8.36
CA ILE A 35 -12.97 12.40 8.05
C ILE A 35 -13.15 11.04 8.74
N ILE A 36 -12.13 10.17 8.72
CA ILE A 36 -12.20 8.88 9.40
C ILE A 36 -12.37 9.05 10.91
N ARG A 37 -11.64 10.01 11.51
CA ARG A 37 -11.73 10.34 12.93
C ARG A 37 -13.10 10.91 13.30
N ALA A 38 -13.59 11.90 12.54
CA ALA A 38 -14.85 12.59 12.76
C ALA A 38 -16.06 11.65 12.59
N LYS A 39 -16.04 10.79 11.57
CA LYS A 39 -17.15 9.86 11.26
C LYS A 39 -17.00 8.49 11.90
N ARG A 40 -15.96 8.29 12.71
CA ARG A 40 -15.69 7.06 13.48
C ARG A 40 -15.77 5.81 12.59
N LEU A 41 -15.17 5.86 11.40
CA LEU A 41 -15.26 4.79 10.40
C LEU A 41 -14.52 3.50 10.81
N GLY A 42 -13.81 3.52 11.94
CA GLY A 42 -13.09 2.38 12.51
C GLY A 42 -11.58 2.48 12.30
N LYS A 43 -10.90 1.33 12.31
CA LYS A 43 -9.43 1.25 12.28
C LYS A 43 -8.81 1.36 10.87
N GLY A 44 -9.63 1.41 9.83
CA GLY A 44 -9.16 1.55 8.44
C GLY A 44 -8.58 0.26 7.81
N THR A 45 -8.74 -0.89 8.46
CA THR A 45 -8.21 -2.20 8.00
C THR A 45 -8.99 -2.82 6.84
N ASP A 46 -10.28 -2.51 6.75
CA ASP A 46 -11.24 -3.22 5.89
C ASP A 46 -11.80 -2.35 4.78
N PHE A 47 -11.35 -1.09 4.68
CA PHE A 47 -11.85 -0.15 3.70
C PHE A 47 -10.76 0.80 3.23
N ASP A 48 -11.02 1.36 2.06
CA ASP A 48 -10.27 2.45 1.47
C ASP A 48 -11.17 3.68 1.36
N LEU A 49 -10.57 4.87 1.40
CA LEU A 49 -11.27 6.15 1.26
C LEU A 49 -10.81 6.83 -0.03
N ALA A 50 -11.73 7.01 -0.96
CA ALA A 50 -11.53 7.80 -2.17
C ALA A 50 -12.22 9.16 -2.02
N ILE A 51 -11.53 10.23 -2.42
CA ILE A 51 -12.06 11.58 -2.41
C ILE A 51 -12.19 12.04 -3.86
N TYR A 52 -13.36 12.56 -4.19
CA TYR A 52 -13.69 13.14 -5.49
C TYR A 52 -14.03 14.61 -5.33
N ASN A 53 -13.74 15.42 -6.34
CA ASN A 53 -14.26 16.78 -6.41
C ASN A 53 -15.78 16.74 -6.70
N ALA A 54 -16.59 17.55 -6.00
CA ALA A 54 -18.04 17.55 -6.20
C ALA A 54 -18.51 18.27 -7.47
N GLN A 55 -17.66 19.09 -8.09
CA GLN A 55 -17.97 19.86 -9.30
C GLN A 55 -17.48 19.17 -10.57
N THR A 56 -16.27 18.60 -10.54
CA THR A 56 -15.65 17.95 -11.70
C THR A 56 -15.74 16.43 -11.68
N ASP A 57 -16.16 15.83 -10.55
CA ASP A 57 -16.14 14.39 -10.30
C ASP A 57 -14.73 13.74 -10.45
N GLU A 58 -13.68 14.55 -10.45
CA GLU A 58 -12.29 14.07 -10.55
C GLU A 58 -11.80 13.51 -9.22
N GLU A 59 -11.07 12.39 -9.28
CA GLU A 59 -10.52 11.70 -8.11
C GLU A 59 -9.17 12.29 -7.68
N TYR A 60 -9.05 12.62 -6.40
CA TYR A 60 -7.78 12.99 -5.79
C TYR A 60 -6.99 11.74 -5.38
N LYS A 61 -6.13 11.27 -6.30
CA LYS A 61 -5.28 10.09 -6.10
C LYS A 61 -4.02 10.38 -5.29
N ASP A 62 -3.51 11.60 -5.39
CA ASP A 62 -2.32 12.02 -4.66
C ASP A 62 -2.71 12.53 -3.27
N ASP A 63 -2.16 11.89 -2.24
CA ASP A 63 -2.39 12.25 -0.84
C ASP A 63 -1.70 13.56 -0.45
N ASN A 64 -0.67 13.96 -1.19
CA ASN A 64 0.05 15.22 -1.00
C ASN A 64 -0.59 16.39 -1.73
N PHE A 65 -1.61 16.13 -2.56
CA PHE A 65 -2.33 17.19 -3.26
C PHE A 65 -3.03 18.11 -2.25
N MET A 66 -2.89 19.42 -2.47
CA MET A 66 -3.48 20.43 -1.61
C MET A 66 -4.84 20.85 -2.17
N VAL A 67 -5.90 20.48 -1.46
CA VAL A 67 -7.28 20.86 -1.78
C VAL A 67 -7.52 22.29 -1.26
N PRO A 68 -7.89 23.25 -2.12
CA PRO A 68 -8.17 24.62 -1.70
C PRO A 68 -9.35 24.74 -0.74
N ARG A 69 -9.37 25.81 0.06
CA ARG A 69 -10.56 26.20 0.83
C ARG A 69 -11.79 26.42 -0.07
N ASN A 70 -12.98 26.32 0.52
CA ASN A 70 -14.27 26.50 -0.15
C ASN A 70 -14.56 25.49 -1.28
N THR A 71 -13.79 24.40 -1.35
CA THR A 71 -14.09 23.28 -2.24
C THR A 71 -15.12 22.35 -1.59
N SER A 72 -15.94 21.74 -2.45
CA SER A 72 -16.87 20.68 -2.05
C SER A 72 -16.32 19.35 -2.57
N ILE A 73 -16.23 18.36 -1.70
CA ILE A 73 -15.70 17.04 -2.02
C ILE A 73 -16.72 15.94 -1.69
N ILE A 74 -16.64 14.85 -2.45
CA ILE A 74 -17.46 13.66 -2.25
C ILE A 74 -16.54 12.55 -1.76
N VAL A 75 -16.88 11.99 -0.61
CA VAL A 75 -16.16 10.87 0.01
C VAL A 75 -16.84 9.57 -0.38
N ARG A 76 -16.05 8.59 -0.81
CA ARG A 76 -16.52 7.24 -1.10
C ARG A 76 -15.72 6.23 -0.30
N ARG A 77 -16.44 5.33 0.37
CA ARG A 77 -15.85 4.14 0.98
C ARG A 77 -15.77 3.04 -0.06
N LEU A 78 -14.58 2.49 -0.24
CA LEU A 78 -14.32 1.36 -1.12
C LEU A 78 -13.94 0.14 -0.27
N PRO A 79 -14.27 -1.09 -0.72
CA PRO A 79 -13.74 -2.29 -0.07
C PRO A 79 -12.21 -2.30 -0.15
N ALA A 80 -11.54 -2.77 0.90
CA ALA A 80 -10.09 -2.92 0.86
C ALA A 80 -9.69 -3.90 -0.25
N SER A 81 -8.64 -3.55 -1.01
CA SER A 81 -8.11 -4.42 -2.07
C SER A 81 -7.68 -5.81 -1.55
N ARG A 82 -7.23 -5.89 -0.30
CA ARG A 82 -6.88 -7.14 0.37
C ARG A 82 -7.40 -7.13 1.81
N PRO A 83 -7.95 -8.25 2.31
CA PRO A 83 -8.38 -8.36 3.71
C PRO A 83 -7.22 -8.03 4.66
N GLY A 84 -7.45 -7.13 5.62
CA GLY A 84 -6.43 -6.71 6.61
C GLY A 84 -5.34 -5.78 6.09
N LYS A 85 -5.41 -5.31 4.84
CA LYS A 85 -4.47 -4.32 4.26
C LYS A 85 -5.21 -3.12 3.67
N GLY A 86 -6.24 -2.64 4.36
CA GLY A 86 -6.89 -1.38 4.03
C GLY A 86 -5.90 -0.23 4.07
N THR A 87 -5.87 0.56 3.01
CA THR A 87 -5.04 1.76 2.90
C THR A 87 -5.47 2.83 3.89
N ALA A 88 -6.74 2.79 4.33
CA ALA A 88 -7.30 3.77 5.25
C ALA A 88 -6.65 3.74 6.63
N GLN A 89 -6.11 2.58 7.05
CA GLN A 89 -5.39 2.43 8.30
C GLN A 89 -4.21 3.41 8.39
N ARG A 90 -3.56 3.74 7.27
CA ARG A 90 -2.44 4.70 7.23
C ARG A 90 -2.85 6.09 7.69
N TYR A 91 -4.03 6.56 7.27
CA TYR A 91 -4.56 7.87 7.68
C TYR A 91 -4.99 7.88 9.15
N VAL A 92 -5.44 6.75 9.70
CA VAL A 92 -5.80 6.64 11.13
C VAL A 92 -4.56 6.69 12.02
N LEU A 93 -3.46 6.05 11.62
CA LEU A 93 -2.20 6.07 12.37
C LEU A 93 -1.36 7.33 12.12
N GLY A 94 -1.74 8.19 11.18
CA GLY A 94 -0.92 9.34 10.77
C GLY A 94 0.36 8.96 10.02
N ALA A 95 0.42 7.75 9.45
CA ALA A 95 1.57 7.26 8.70
C ALA A 95 1.44 7.67 7.23
N MET A 96 1.94 8.85 6.87
CA MET A 96 2.11 9.28 5.48
C MET A 96 3.13 8.37 4.77
N ASP A 97 2.73 7.75 3.66
CA ASP A 97 3.64 6.97 2.80
C ASP A 97 4.46 7.95 1.96
N ASN A 98 5.57 8.44 2.51
CA ASN A 98 6.62 8.99 1.67
C ASN A 98 7.20 7.81 0.89
N LYS A 99 6.83 7.72 -0.40
CA LYS A 99 7.33 6.74 -1.36
C LYS A 99 8.88 6.76 -1.35
N GLY A 100 9.48 5.96 -0.47
CA GLY A 100 10.90 6.06 -0.11
C GLY A 100 11.31 5.48 1.24
N GLN A 101 10.39 5.14 2.16
CA GLN A 101 10.75 4.42 3.40
C GLN A 101 9.79 3.28 3.71
N SER A 102 9.99 2.16 3.01
CA SER A 102 9.74 0.87 3.62
C SER A 102 10.82 0.64 4.68
N GLY A 103 10.56 1.03 5.93
CA GLY A 103 11.47 0.73 7.02
C GLY A 103 11.18 1.47 8.32
N ILE A 104 11.03 0.67 9.37
CA ILE A 104 11.20 1.02 10.79
C ILE A 104 9.96 1.62 11.49
N ILE A 105 9.08 0.72 11.92
CA ILE A 105 8.28 0.95 13.13
C ILE A 105 9.26 1.02 14.31
N LYS A 106 9.49 2.22 14.87
CA LYS A 106 10.13 2.39 16.19
C LYS A 106 9.00 2.51 17.23
N ASN A 107 8.64 1.40 17.87
CA ASN A 107 7.95 1.44 19.16
C ASN A 107 8.95 1.92 20.24
N PRO A 108 8.55 2.77 21.20
CA PRO A 108 9.38 3.05 22.36
C PRO A 108 9.17 1.98 23.45
N ALA A 109 10.28 1.54 24.04
CA ALA A 109 10.44 0.83 25.32
C ALA A 109 10.02 -0.66 25.41
N GLY A 110 11.02 -1.51 25.72
CA GLY A 110 10.83 -2.78 26.46
C GLY A 110 11.61 -4.01 25.94
N THR A 111 12.80 -4.25 26.50
CA THR A 111 13.49 -5.56 26.74
C THR A 111 13.71 -6.58 25.59
N PRO A 112 14.95 -7.08 25.37
CA PRO A 112 15.20 -8.23 24.49
C PRO A 112 15.13 -9.55 25.26
N THR A 113 14.19 -10.43 24.92
CA THR A 113 14.31 -11.86 25.23
C THR A 113 13.89 -12.68 24.01
N ASN A 114 14.81 -13.51 23.51
CA ASN A 114 14.53 -14.56 22.52
C ASN A 114 13.51 -15.55 23.09
N PRO A 115 12.73 -16.21 22.22
CA PRO A 115 12.80 -17.67 22.25
C PRO A 115 12.91 -18.33 20.86
N THR A 116 13.78 -19.32 20.84
CA THR A 116 14.02 -20.32 19.80
C THR A 116 12.89 -21.37 19.79
N SER A 117 12.40 -21.80 18.62
CA SER A 117 12.07 -23.20 18.28
C SER A 117 11.76 -23.29 16.77
N THR A 118 12.66 -23.85 15.97
CA THR A 118 12.72 -25.26 15.53
C THR A 118 11.61 -25.64 14.54
N PHE A 119 11.96 -25.64 13.25
CA PHE A 119 11.55 -26.70 12.32
C PHE A 119 12.75 -27.07 11.46
N MET A 120 13.10 -28.36 11.52
CA MET A 120 14.25 -29.00 10.89
C MET A 120 13.89 -29.44 9.47
N SER A 121 14.87 -29.41 8.55
CA SER A 121 15.14 -30.40 7.49
C SER A 121 16.25 -29.83 6.59
N ASN A 122 17.53 -30.07 6.85
CA ASN A 122 18.35 -31.26 6.56
C ASN A 122 18.73 -31.41 5.07
N HIS A 123 20.05 -31.38 4.82
CA HIS A 123 20.82 -31.68 3.60
C HIS A 123 20.83 -30.60 2.49
N ARG A 124 21.92 -30.24 1.82
CA ARG A 124 23.25 -30.85 1.61
C ARG A 124 24.29 -29.73 1.43
N ASN A 125 25.47 -29.97 1.99
CA ASN A 125 26.69 -29.22 1.77
C ASN A 125 27.16 -29.41 0.30
N LEU A 126 27.20 -28.34 -0.50
CA LEU A 126 28.06 -28.25 -1.67
C LEU A 126 28.94 -27.01 -1.52
N GLN A 127 30.17 -27.27 -1.11
CA GLN A 127 31.31 -26.38 -1.25
C GLN A 127 31.45 -25.99 -2.73
N MET A 128 31.34 -24.70 -3.06
CA MET A 128 31.96 -24.16 -4.26
C MET A 128 32.86 -22.99 -3.88
N GLN A 129 34.13 -23.26 -4.12
CA GLN A 129 35.32 -22.46 -3.92
C GLN A 129 35.25 -21.19 -4.78
N MET A 130 35.52 -20.03 -4.17
CA MET A 130 35.79 -18.80 -4.90
C MET A 130 37.13 -18.94 -5.62
N ASP A 131 37.11 -18.72 -6.93
CA ASP A 131 38.30 -18.35 -7.70
C ASP A 131 38.03 -17.02 -8.42
N SER A 132 39.06 -16.19 -8.46
CA SER A 132 39.02 -14.82 -8.96
C SER A 132 39.53 -14.73 -10.40
N ILE A 133 39.27 -13.60 -11.08
CA ILE A 133 39.99 -12.98 -12.23
C ILE A 133 39.21 -12.88 -13.58
N ASN A 134 38.66 -11.66 -13.81
CA ASN A 134 38.67 -10.79 -15.02
C ASN A 134 37.99 -11.24 -16.36
N PRO A 135 37.82 -10.34 -17.37
CA PRO A 135 36.53 -9.86 -17.87
C PRO A 135 36.26 -10.26 -19.34
N GLN A 136 35.18 -9.71 -19.93
CA GLN A 136 34.82 -9.74 -21.36
C GLN A 136 34.00 -10.97 -21.82
N ASN A 137 32.70 -10.75 -22.15
CA ASN A 137 32.12 -10.92 -23.49
C ASN A 137 30.59 -11.05 -23.46
N ASP A 138 29.96 -10.29 -24.34
CA ASP A 138 28.53 -10.19 -24.63
C ASP A 138 27.82 -11.53 -24.89
N ALA A 139 26.63 -11.72 -24.29
CA ALA A 139 25.50 -12.42 -24.90
C ALA A 139 24.20 -12.15 -24.11
N PRO A 140 23.08 -11.85 -24.77
CA PRO A 140 21.78 -11.68 -24.12
C PRO A 140 21.27 -13.03 -23.60
N LYS A 141 20.76 -13.04 -22.37
CA LYS A 141 19.94 -14.15 -21.86
C LYS A 141 18.61 -14.12 -22.61
N ASP A 142 18.56 -14.88 -23.69
CA ASP A 142 17.30 -15.28 -24.31
C ASP A 142 16.65 -16.30 -23.37
N ASP A 143 15.87 -15.80 -22.42
CA ASP A 143 14.99 -16.60 -21.55
C ASP A 143 13.77 -17.11 -22.34
N SER A 144 13.96 -17.60 -23.57
CA SER A 144 12.87 -18.14 -24.36
C SER A 144 12.26 -19.35 -23.66
N GLU A 145 10.98 -19.18 -23.38
CA GLU A 145 10.11 -20.05 -22.60
C GLU A 145 10.08 -21.49 -23.15
N GLU A 146 10.50 -21.67 -24.41
CA GLU A 146 10.64 -22.93 -25.13
C GLU A 146 11.60 -23.93 -24.45
N ALA A 147 12.73 -23.49 -23.91
CA ALA A 147 13.69 -24.41 -23.26
C ALA A 147 13.16 -24.97 -21.94
N ARG A 148 12.32 -24.21 -21.23
CA ARG A 148 11.67 -24.67 -19.98
C ARG A 148 10.56 -25.68 -20.27
N ILE A 149 9.82 -25.49 -21.36
CA ILE A 149 8.76 -26.41 -21.79
C ILE A 149 9.36 -27.75 -22.24
N GLN A 150 10.51 -27.73 -22.93
CA GLN A 150 11.18 -28.93 -23.41
C GLN A 150 11.80 -29.76 -22.27
N ALA A 151 12.27 -29.12 -21.20
CA ALA A 151 12.72 -29.80 -19.99
C ALA A 151 11.57 -30.48 -19.23
N MET A 152 10.38 -29.87 -19.24
CA MET A 152 9.19 -30.41 -18.57
C MET A 152 8.60 -31.62 -19.32
N PHE A 153 8.68 -31.62 -20.66
CA PHE A 153 8.18 -32.73 -21.49
C PHE A 153 9.04 -34.00 -21.38
N GLN A 154 10.36 -33.85 -21.19
CA GLN A 154 11.26 -35.01 -20.99
C GLN A 154 11.01 -35.73 -19.66
N GLN A 155 10.61 -35.02 -18.60
CA GLN A 155 10.36 -35.65 -17.30
C GLN A 155 9.07 -36.48 -17.26
N THR A 156 8.13 -36.27 -18.20
CA THR A 156 6.87 -37.02 -18.23
C THR A 156 6.94 -38.29 -19.09
N THR A 157 7.95 -38.45 -19.95
CA THR A 157 8.05 -39.62 -20.85
C THR A 157 8.66 -40.87 -20.20
N ASP A 158 9.29 -40.77 -19.04
CA ASP A 158 9.91 -41.91 -18.33
C ASP A 158 8.93 -42.69 -17.42
N GLN A 159 7.66 -42.30 -17.34
CA GLN A 159 6.69 -42.95 -16.44
C GLN A 159 5.90 -44.12 -17.08
N TRP A 160 6.20 -44.51 -18.33
CA TRP A 160 5.48 -45.59 -19.04
C TRP A 160 6.38 -46.56 -19.82
N GLY A 161 7.60 -46.79 -19.33
CA GLY A 161 8.47 -47.89 -19.78
C GLY A 161 8.48 -49.04 -18.79
#